data_AF-A0A381QS40-F1
#
_entry.id   AF-A0A381QS40-F1
#
_cell.length_a   1.000
_cell.length_b   1.000
_cell.length_c   1.000
_cell.angle_alpha   90.00
_cell.angle_beta   90.00
_cell.angle_gamma   90.00
#
_symmetry.space_group_name_H-M   'P 1'
#
loop_
_entity.id
_entity.type
_entity.pdbx_description
1 polymer ?
#
loop_
_entity_poly.entity_id
_entity_poly.type
_entity_poly.pdbx_seq_one_letter_code
_entity_poly.pdbx_strand_id
1 'polypeptide(L)'
;VVTLVGVAYRGNIALDDIEVDFEVEPIGHPNAIGFGVRETVTLNGQISEPERARLERASNYCPVGQALTKGSMQVEDEVQWSSGELISASPTPDGLQPLEGGLPAIPSGMVHARYLLDTKELDEAGAMVHEGEAKVTVRCANLTRSSGWIVLGGHSSPGWVPGPFPLAHGGWAASTAATLSQLLPKAAEDLKVELAIAASSGGVAESQSNAAAGVLARRQVLRRITVPGTPQTTPMEMVQAALLRDPMSVAYQQGGILLQHNVVVG
;
A
#
# COMPACT_ATOMS: atom_id res chain seq x y z
N VAL A 1 -10.67 -0.09 -6.24
CA VAL A 1 -11.39 -1.08 -7.09
C VAL A 1 -12.14 -2.13 -6.26
N VAL A 2 -11.53 -3.22 -5.77
CA VAL A 2 -12.29 -4.35 -5.17
C VAL A 2 -13.17 -4.00 -3.97
N THR A 3 -12.78 -3.03 -3.12
CA THR A 3 -13.64 -2.54 -2.03
C THR A 3 -14.95 -1.94 -2.56
N LEU A 4 -14.89 -1.20 -3.67
CA LEU A 4 -16.06 -0.58 -4.29
C LEU A 4 -16.98 -1.63 -4.90
N VAL A 5 -16.43 -2.66 -5.54
CA VAL A 5 -17.20 -3.82 -6.04
C VAL A 5 -17.96 -4.50 -4.90
N GLY A 6 -17.27 -4.79 -3.79
CA GLY A 6 -17.87 -5.39 -2.59
C GLY A 6 -18.99 -4.55 -1.99
N VAL A 7 -18.78 -3.23 -1.89
CA VAL A 7 -19.78 -2.28 -1.36
C VAL A 7 -20.96 -2.13 -2.31
N ALA A 8 -20.73 -2.08 -3.62
CA ALA A 8 -21.78 -2.00 -4.64
C ALA A 8 -22.68 -3.25 -4.61
N TYR A 9 -22.07 -4.45 -4.60
CA TYR A 9 -22.79 -5.71 -4.51
C TYR A 9 -23.71 -5.77 -3.28
N ARG A 10 -23.18 -5.48 -2.07
CA ARG A 10 -24.01 -5.48 -0.84
C ARG A 10 -24.99 -4.32 -0.77
N GLY A 11 -24.78 -3.27 -1.55
CA GLY A 11 -25.68 -2.14 -1.67
C GLY A 11 -26.77 -2.33 -2.74
N ASN A 12 -26.74 -3.42 -3.50
CA ASN A 12 -27.54 -3.60 -4.72
C ASN A 12 -27.39 -2.44 -5.73
N ILE A 13 -26.17 -1.90 -5.85
CA ILE A 13 -25.86 -0.77 -6.75
C ILE A 13 -25.47 -1.33 -8.13
N ALA A 14 -26.11 -0.83 -9.18
CA ALA A 14 -25.85 -1.20 -10.57
C ALA A 14 -24.54 -0.55 -11.08
N LEU A 15 -23.41 -1.16 -10.72
CA LEU A 15 -22.08 -0.72 -11.10
C LEU A 15 -21.56 -1.57 -12.27
N ASP A 16 -21.40 -0.93 -13.43
CA ASP A 16 -21.03 -1.59 -14.68
C ASP A 16 -19.52 -1.74 -14.84
N ASP A 17 -18.74 -0.71 -14.49
CA ASP A 17 -17.26 -0.76 -14.51
C ASP A 17 -16.67 0.23 -13.48
N ILE A 18 -15.39 0.04 -13.15
CA ILE A 18 -14.63 0.93 -12.27
C ILE A 18 -13.24 1.13 -12.86
N GLU A 19 -12.89 2.40 -13.00
CA GLU A 19 -11.53 2.83 -13.29
C GLU A 19 -11.01 3.73 -12.17
N VAL A 20 -9.72 3.61 -11.86
CA VAL A 20 -9.07 4.46 -10.86
C VAL A 20 -7.74 4.93 -11.41
N ASP A 21 -7.55 6.23 -11.46
CA ASP A 21 -6.31 6.88 -11.85
C ASP A 21 -5.64 7.50 -10.62
N PHE A 22 -4.34 7.25 -10.49
CA PHE A 22 -3.48 7.91 -9.52
C PHE A 22 -2.39 8.68 -10.25
N GLU A 23 -2.23 9.96 -9.92
CA GLU A 23 -1.04 10.72 -10.24
C GLU A 23 -0.14 10.78 -9.00
N VAL A 24 1.12 10.42 -9.18
CA VAL A 24 2.14 10.44 -8.11
C VAL A 24 3.14 11.53 -8.43
N GLU A 25 3.42 12.41 -7.47
CA GLU A 25 4.41 13.48 -7.63
C GLU A 25 5.35 13.58 -6.43
N PRO A 26 6.65 13.90 -6.65
CA PRO A 26 7.57 14.18 -5.56
C PRO A 26 7.16 15.45 -4.83
N ILE A 27 7.37 15.48 -3.50
CA ILE A 27 7.07 16.65 -2.68
C ILE A 27 8.34 17.46 -2.49
N GLY A 28 8.32 18.71 -2.95
CA GLY A 28 9.51 19.54 -3.17
C GLY A 28 10.20 20.13 -1.93
N HIS A 29 10.01 19.60 -0.72
CA HIS A 29 10.80 20.09 0.42
C HIS A 29 12.13 19.32 0.55
N PRO A 30 13.26 20.01 0.81
CA PRO A 30 14.58 19.36 0.95
C PRO A 30 14.64 18.22 1.98
N ASN A 31 13.68 18.18 2.91
CA ASN A 31 13.52 17.16 3.95
C ASN A 31 12.14 16.48 3.91
N ALA A 32 11.30 16.71 2.89
CA ALA A 32 10.05 15.97 2.75
C ALA A 32 10.39 14.56 2.28
N ILE A 33 10.37 13.62 3.21
CA ILE A 33 10.30 12.21 2.88
C ILE A 33 8.90 11.94 2.35
N GLY A 34 8.78 11.49 1.11
CA GLY A 34 7.52 10.97 0.57
C GLY A 34 7.14 11.52 -0.79
N PHE A 35 5.85 11.37 -1.09
CA PHE A 35 5.23 11.64 -2.37
C PHE A 35 3.77 12.06 -2.15
N GLY A 36 3.26 12.85 -3.07
CA GLY A 36 1.86 13.24 -3.11
C GLY A 36 1.09 12.35 -4.08
N VAL A 37 -0.16 12.06 -3.75
CA VAL A 37 -1.05 11.27 -4.60
C VAL A 37 -2.31 12.07 -4.91
N ARG A 38 -2.69 12.14 -6.18
CA ARG A 38 -4.04 12.55 -6.62
C ARG A 38 -4.77 11.32 -7.10
N GLU A 39 -5.93 11.04 -6.54
CA GLU A 39 -6.77 9.91 -6.91
C GLU A 39 -8.03 10.40 -7.63
N THR A 40 -8.37 9.78 -8.76
CA THR A 40 -9.65 9.95 -9.43
C THR A 40 -10.27 8.58 -9.65
N VAL A 41 -11.49 8.40 -9.15
CA VAL A 41 -12.28 7.18 -9.30
C VAL A 41 -13.42 7.45 -10.26
N THR A 42 -13.49 6.69 -11.34
CA THR A 42 -14.57 6.74 -12.32
C THR A 42 -15.47 5.54 -12.12
N LEU A 43 -16.71 5.80 -11.74
CA LEU A 43 -17.77 4.81 -11.54
C LEU A 43 -18.67 4.81 -12.77
N ASN A 44 -18.72 3.71 -13.52
CA ASN A 44 -19.57 3.62 -14.70
C ASN A 44 -20.87 2.88 -14.35
N GLY A 45 -22.03 3.46 -14.69
CA GLY A 45 -23.33 2.81 -14.54
C GLY A 45 -24.45 3.75 -14.10
N GLN A 46 -25.64 3.18 -13.90
CA GLN A 46 -26.81 3.93 -13.42
C GLN A 46 -26.75 4.12 -11.91
N ILE A 47 -25.99 5.13 -11.47
CA ILE A 47 -25.69 5.39 -10.06
C ILE A 47 -26.40 6.66 -9.60
N SER A 48 -27.27 6.53 -8.60
CA SER A 48 -27.91 7.68 -7.95
C SER A 48 -26.94 8.43 -7.02
N GLU A 49 -27.25 9.68 -6.67
CA GLU A 49 -26.42 10.47 -5.74
C GLU A 49 -26.18 9.80 -4.37
N PRO A 50 -27.18 9.17 -3.72
CA PRO A 50 -26.95 8.44 -2.47
C PRO A 50 -25.98 7.25 -2.63
N GLU A 51 -26.05 6.56 -3.76
CA GLU A 51 -25.17 5.44 -4.10
C GLU A 51 -23.75 5.93 -4.41
N ARG A 52 -23.61 7.01 -5.19
CA ARG A 52 -22.34 7.70 -5.42
C ARG A 52 -21.70 8.10 -4.10
N ALA A 53 -22.45 8.74 -3.20
CA ALA A 53 -21.93 9.15 -1.89
C ALA A 53 -21.50 7.95 -1.03
N ARG A 54 -22.19 6.81 -1.12
CA ARG A 54 -21.80 5.57 -0.43
C ARG A 54 -20.50 4.99 -1.00
N LEU A 55 -20.36 4.97 -2.32
CA LEU A 55 -19.15 4.50 -3.00
C LEU A 55 -17.97 5.45 -2.78
N GLU A 56 -18.20 6.76 -2.78
CA GLU A 56 -17.19 7.77 -2.45
C GLU A 56 -16.63 7.60 -1.05
N ARG A 57 -17.49 7.35 -0.05
CA ARG A 57 -17.03 7.00 1.30
C ARG A 57 -16.21 5.70 1.30
N ALA A 58 -16.67 4.68 0.59
CA ALA A 58 -15.96 3.42 0.49
C ALA A 58 -14.59 3.55 -0.19
N SER A 59 -14.41 4.47 -1.14
CA SER A 59 -13.11 4.75 -1.74
C SER A 59 -12.18 5.45 -0.76
N ASN A 60 -12.65 6.51 -0.11
CA ASN A 60 -11.92 7.29 0.90
C ASN A 60 -11.46 6.45 2.11
N TYR A 61 -12.15 5.35 2.38
CA TYR A 61 -11.87 4.44 3.49
C TYR A 61 -11.55 3.02 3.03
N CYS A 62 -11.13 2.83 1.78
CA CYS A 62 -10.69 1.52 1.34
C CYS A 62 -9.54 1.04 2.26
N PRO A 63 -9.55 -0.21 2.76
CA PRO A 63 -8.63 -0.64 3.82
C PRO A 63 -7.14 -0.38 3.54
N VAL A 64 -6.70 -0.56 2.29
CA VAL A 64 -5.32 -0.31 1.89
C VAL A 64 -5.04 1.20 1.78
N GLY A 65 -5.93 1.96 1.15
CA GLY A 65 -5.76 3.41 0.97
C GLY A 65 -5.81 4.17 2.29
N GLN A 66 -6.71 3.82 3.20
CA GLN A 66 -6.75 4.43 4.54
C GLN A 66 -5.50 4.12 5.36
N ALA A 67 -4.93 2.92 5.20
CA ALA A 67 -3.69 2.57 5.89
C ALA A 67 -2.54 3.46 5.45
N LEU A 68 -2.45 3.73 4.14
CA LEU A 68 -1.45 4.61 3.57
C LEU A 68 -1.71 6.08 3.92
N THR A 69 -2.93 6.58 3.75
CA THR A 69 -3.24 8.03 3.82
C THR A 69 -3.57 8.53 5.22
N LYS A 70 -3.98 7.66 6.15
CA LYS A 70 -4.41 8.04 7.50
C LYS A 70 -3.45 7.55 8.60
N GLY A 71 -2.34 6.92 8.24
CA GLY A 71 -1.32 6.46 9.19
C GLY A 71 -1.86 5.41 10.16
N SER A 72 -2.41 4.31 9.64
CA SER A 72 -3.11 3.32 10.47
C SER A 72 -2.29 2.08 10.81
N MET A 73 -1.02 2.03 10.40
CA MET A 73 -0.12 0.90 10.67
C MET A 73 0.77 1.14 11.88
N GLN A 74 0.82 0.14 12.75
CA GLN A 74 1.81 0.02 13.82
C GLN A 74 2.84 -1.01 13.39
N VAL A 75 4.10 -0.60 13.34
CA VAL A 75 5.19 -1.44 12.84
C VAL A 75 6.00 -1.94 14.01
N GLU A 76 6.21 -3.25 14.05
CA GLU A 76 7.21 -3.90 14.88
C GLU A 76 8.34 -4.38 13.98
N ASP A 77 9.57 -3.95 14.25
CA ASP A 77 10.74 -4.36 13.48
C ASP A 77 11.47 -5.53 14.17
N GLU A 78 11.88 -6.52 13.37
CA GLU A 78 12.74 -7.62 13.76
C GLU A 78 13.94 -7.65 12.81
N VAL A 79 15.13 -7.37 13.33
CA VAL A 79 16.35 -7.31 12.53
C VAL A 79 17.19 -8.55 12.78
N GLN A 80 17.47 -9.27 11.71
CA GLN A 80 18.37 -10.42 11.69
C GLN A 80 19.66 -10.04 10.95
N TRP A 81 20.81 -10.28 11.57
CA TRP A 81 22.07 -10.14 10.88
C TRP A 81 22.45 -11.44 10.16
N SER A 82 23.21 -11.34 9.08
CA SER A 82 23.73 -12.51 8.37
C SER A 82 24.57 -13.44 9.24
N SER A 83 25.15 -12.91 10.35
CA SER A 83 25.85 -13.70 11.37
C SER A 83 24.93 -14.53 12.27
N GLY A 84 23.61 -14.33 12.19
CA GLY A 84 22.58 -15.13 12.85
C GLY A 84 21.93 -14.46 14.06
N GLU A 85 22.50 -13.37 14.57
CA GLU A 85 21.89 -12.59 15.65
C GLU A 85 20.55 -12.01 15.21
N LEU A 86 19.58 -12.07 16.12
CA LEU A 86 18.22 -11.56 15.93
C LEU A 86 17.89 -10.60 17.07
N ILE A 87 17.44 -9.41 16.73
CA ILE A 87 17.00 -8.40 17.71
C ILE A 87 15.66 -7.84 17.25
N SER A 88 14.66 -7.93 18.12
CA SER A 88 13.39 -7.19 17.96
C SER A 88 13.59 -5.76 18.44
N ALA A 89 13.16 -4.78 17.65
CA ALA A 89 13.33 -3.38 17.96
C ALA A 89 12.07 -2.60 17.63
N SER A 90 11.26 -2.34 18.65
CA SER A 90 10.16 -1.37 18.60
C SER A 90 9.75 -0.98 20.03
N PRO A 91 9.45 0.30 20.30
CA PRO A 91 9.44 1.42 19.35
C PRO A 91 10.85 1.93 19.00
N THR A 92 10.96 2.70 17.91
CA THR A 92 12.19 3.46 17.60
C THR A 92 12.53 4.39 18.77
N PRO A 93 13.79 4.44 19.23
CA PRO A 93 14.18 5.30 20.35
C PRO A 93 13.85 6.78 20.10
N ASP A 94 13.31 7.44 21.12
CA ASP A 94 13.07 8.90 21.09
C ASP A 94 14.38 9.66 20.83
N GLY A 95 14.35 10.60 19.88
CA GLY A 95 15.49 11.46 19.56
C GLY A 95 16.52 10.85 18.59
N LEU A 96 16.31 9.62 18.11
CA LEU A 96 17.12 9.05 17.03
C LEU A 96 17.06 9.93 15.78
N GLN A 97 18.21 10.34 15.26
CA GLN A 97 18.29 11.18 14.09
C GLN A 97 18.22 10.34 12.81
N PRO A 98 17.50 10.77 11.76
CA PRO A 98 17.51 10.09 10.46
C PRO A 98 18.91 9.97 9.88
N LEU A 99 19.22 8.84 9.25
CA LEU A 99 20.54 8.61 8.66
C LEU A 99 20.77 9.51 7.43
N GLU A 100 21.91 10.18 7.37
CA GLU A 100 22.30 11.00 6.23
C GLU A 100 22.58 10.15 4.98
N GLY A 101 22.33 10.71 3.79
CA GLY A 101 22.53 10.02 2.51
C GLY A 101 21.45 10.34 1.48
N GLY A 102 21.73 10.02 0.22
CA GLY A 102 20.75 10.16 -0.86
C GLY A 102 19.73 9.02 -0.83
N LEU A 103 18.46 9.33 -1.02
CA LEU A 103 17.43 8.33 -1.32
C LEU A 103 17.20 8.26 -2.83
N PRO A 104 16.66 7.15 -3.36
CA PRO A 104 16.16 7.11 -4.73
C PRO A 104 15.08 8.19 -4.89
N ALA A 105 15.21 9.01 -5.94
CA ALA A 105 14.18 9.99 -6.27
C ALA A 105 12.88 9.26 -6.65
N ILE A 106 11.75 9.71 -6.12
CA ILE A 106 10.44 9.23 -6.54
C ILE A 106 10.05 10.04 -7.78
N PRO A 107 10.03 9.42 -8.99
CA PRO A 107 9.68 10.15 -10.20
C PRO A 107 8.18 10.43 -10.21
N SER A 108 7.79 11.50 -10.90
CA SER A 108 6.39 11.68 -11.27
C SER A 108 5.93 10.50 -12.13
N GLY A 109 4.69 10.06 -11.91
CA GLY A 109 4.12 8.91 -12.60
C GLY A 109 2.61 8.85 -12.51
N MET A 110 2.06 7.91 -13.27
CA MET A 110 0.64 7.60 -13.28
C MET A 110 0.41 6.12 -13.02
N VAL A 111 -0.63 5.79 -12.27
CA VAL A 111 -1.12 4.44 -12.07
C VAL A 111 -2.57 4.40 -12.49
N HIS A 112 -2.88 3.58 -13.49
CA HIS A 112 -4.26 3.36 -13.95
C HIS A 112 -4.68 1.94 -13.56
N ALA A 113 -5.76 1.81 -12.80
CA ALA A 113 -6.34 0.54 -12.40
C ALA A 113 -7.72 0.37 -13.04
N ARG A 114 -7.91 -0.76 -13.73
CA ARG A 114 -9.19 -1.13 -14.34
C ARG A 114 -9.70 -2.43 -13.74
N TYR A 115 -10.98 -2.47 -13.38
CA TYR A 115 -11.65 -3.69 -12.93
C TYR A 115 -11.81 -4.69 -14.07
N LEU A 116 -11.58 -5.97 -13.78
CA LEU A 116 -11.77 -7.06 -14.73
C LEU A 116 -13.10 -7.76 -14.40
N LEU A 117 -14.19 -7.28 -14.99
CA LEU A 117 -15.56 -7.74 -14.71
C LEU A 117 -15.73 -9.26 -14.75
N ASP A 118 -15.11 -9.89 -15.75
CA ASP A 118 -15.22 -11.33 -16.01
C ASP A 118 -14.49 -12.21 -14.95
N THR A 119 -13.75 -11.59 -14.03
CA THR A 119 -13.04 -12.31 -12.95
C THR A 119 -13.84 -12.36 -11.65
N LYS A 120 -15.06 -11.80 -11.63
CA LYS A 120 -15.96 -11.90 -10.48
C LYS A 120 -16.40 -13.36 -10.28
N GLU A 121 -16.18 -13.89 -9.09
CA GLU A 121 -16.52 -15.28 -8.77
C GLU A 121 -17.86 -15.34 -8.04
N LEU A 122 -18.75 -16.23 -8.52
CA LEU A 122 -20.09 -16.44 -8.01
C LEU A 122 -20.26 -17.88 -7.52
N ASP A 123 -21.10 -18.09 -6.51
CA ASP A 123 -21.53 -19.43 -6.09
C ASP A 123 -22.66 -19.98 -6.97
N GLU A 124 -23.12 -21.20 -6.67
CA GLU A 124 -24.20 -21.86 -7.40
C GLU A 124 -25.54 -21.09 -7.36
N ALA A 125 -25.75 -20.25 -6.34
CA ALA A 125 -26.94 -19.41 -6.22
C ALA A 125 -26.78 -18.05 -6.93
N GLY A 126 -25.61 -17.80 -7.56
CA GLY A 126 -25.28 -16.54 -8.19
C GLY A 126 -24.83 -15.44 -7.22
N ALA A 127 -24.58 -15.78 -5.95
CA ALA A 127 -24.07 -14.83 -4.98
C ALA A 127 -22.55 -14.68 -5.11
N MET A 128 -22.04 -13.45 -4.96
CA MET A 128 -20.62 -13.16 -5.11
C MET A 128 -19.80 -13.76 -3.96
N VAL A 129 -18.81 -14.58 -4.31
CA VAL A 129 -17.84 -15.20 -3.40
C VAL A 129 -16.56 -14.37 -3.34
N HIS A 130 -16.09 -13.91 -4.50
CA HIS A 130 -14.90 -13.09 -4.62
C HIS A 130 -15.15 -11.91 -5.57
N GLU A 131 -14.66 -10.72 -5.19
CA GLU A 131 -14.87 -9.49 -5.94
C GLU A 131 -14.19 -9.49 -7.31
N GLY A 132 -13.23 -10.39 -7.55
CA GLY A 132 -12.42 -10.45 -8.76
C GLY A 132 -11.20 -9.54 -8.71
N GLU A 133 -10.69 -9.22 -9.89
CA GLU A 133 -9.34 -8.72 -10.12
C GLU A 133 -9.35 -7.31 -10.72
N ALA A 134 -8.22 -6.63 -10.53
CA ALA A 134 -7.93 -5.36 -11.18
C ALA A 134 -6.60 -5.47 -11.93
N LYS A 135 -6.58 -4.94 -13.15
CA LYS A 135 -5.37 -4.69 -13.91
C LYS A 135 -4.82 -3.32 -13.54
N VAL A 136 -3.62 -3.29 -12.99
CA VAL A 136 -2.92 -2.07 -12.59
C VAL A 136 -1.79 -1.80 -13.58
N THR A 137 -1.86 -0.67 -14.27
CA THR A 137 -0.83 -0.20 -15.20
C THR A 137 -0.09 0.95 -14.56
N VAL A 138 1.20 0.77 -14.29
CA VAL A 138 2.08 1.80 -13.72
C VAL A 138 2.92 2.38 -14.84
N ARG A 139 3.01 3.71 -14.92
CA ARG A 139 3.90 4.43 -15.84
C ARG A 139 4.66 5.50 -15.09
N CYS A 140 5.97 5.57 -15.27
CA CYS A 140 6.77 6.66 -14.70
C CYS A 140 7.90 7.07 -15.64
N ALA A 141 8.38 8.30 -15.47
CA ALA A 141 9.61 8.74 -16.11
C ALA A 141 10.81 8.17 -15.34
N ASN A 142 11.48 7.17 -15.90
CA ASN A 142 12.72 6.65 -15.33
C ASN A 142 13.89 7.34 -16.05
N LEU A 143 14.29 8.53 -15.58
CA LEU A 143 15.45 9.41 -15.92
C LEU A 143 15.93 9.48 -17.39
N THR A 144 16.06 8.34 -18.07
CA THR A 144 16.47 8.15 -19.46
C THR A 144 15.32 7.71 -20.39
N ARG A 145 14.20 7.17 -19.89
CA ARG A 145 13.03 6.76 -20.69
C ARG A 145 11.74 6.63 -19.87
N SER A 146 10.59 6.72 -20.53
CA SER A 146 9.32 6.28 -19.93
C SER A 146 9.35 4.75 -19.76
N SER A 147 9.06 4.28 -18.56
CA SER A 147 8.94 2.84 -18.25
C SER A 147 7.51 2.53 -17.82
N GLY A 148 7.06 1.30 -18.09
CA GLY A 148 5.73 0.86 -17.74
C GLY A 148 5.70 -0.59 -17.26
N TRP A 149 4.83 -0.86 -16.30
CA TRP A 149 4.61 -2.18 -15.72
C TRP A 149 3.11 -2.47 -15.64
N ILE A 150 2.77 -3.74 -15.72
CA ILE A 150 1.40 -4.21 -15.51
C ILE A 150 1.45 -5.21 -14.36
N VAL A 151 0.57 -5.03 -13.38
CA VAL A 151 0.41 -5.90 -12.23
C VAL A 151 -1.06 -6.29 -12.12
N LEU A 152 -1.33 -7.53 -11.73
CA LEU A 152 -2.66 -8.01 -11.40
C LEU A 152 -2.77 -8.16 -9.88
N GLY A 153 -3.93 -7.80 -9.33
CA GLY A 153 -4.23 -7.97 -7.92
C GLY A 153 -5.73 -7.90 -7.69
N GLY A 154 -6.21 -8.50 -6.62
CA GLY A 154 -7.65 -8.57 -6.38
C GLY A 154 -8.03 -9.54 -5.29
N HIS A 155 -9.33 -9.82 -5.19
CA HIS A 155 -9.83 -10.92 -4.40
C HIS A 155 -10.29 -11.99 -5.38
N SER A 156 -9.51 -13.05 -5.48
CA SER A 156 -9.82 -14.25 -6.26
C SER A 156 -9.58 -15.47 -5.39
N SER A 157 -10.04 -16.63 -5.87
CA SER A 157 -9.68 -17.91 -5.32
C SER A 157 -8.15 -18.04 -5.11
N PRO A 158 -7.69 -18.78 -4.08
CA PRO A 158 -6.27 -18.87 -3.77
C PRO A 158 -5.40 -19.30 -4.96
N GLY A 159 -4.26 -18.62 -5.15
CA GLY A 159 -3.25 -18.98 -6.15
C GLY A 159 -3.33 -18.21 -7.48
N TRP A 160 -4.34 -17.34 -7.67
CA TRP A 160 -4.52 -16.58 -8.91
C TRP A 160 -3.73 -15.27 -8.92
N VAL A 161 -4.05 -14.36 -7.97
CA VAL A 161 -3.41 -13.05 -7.84
C VAL A 161 -3.25 -12.68 -6.37
N PRO A 162 -2.29 -11.81 -6.02
CA PRO A 162 -2.17 -11.33 -4.65
C PRO A 162 -3.38 -10.48 -4.24
N GLY A 163 -3.82 -10.66 -2.99
CA GLY A 163 -4.75 -9.77 -2.32
C GLY A 163 -4.24 -8.32 -2.27
N PRO A 164 -5.11 -7.31 -2.08
CA PRO A 164 -4.71 -5.91 -2.01
C PRO A 164 -3.63 -5.60 -0.96
N PHE A 165 -3.75 -6.16 0.25
CA PHE A 165 -2.72 -6.00 1.29
C PHE A 165 -1.41 -6.71 0.94
N PRO A 166 -1.40 -8.02 0.60
CA PRO A 166 -0.18 -8.67 0.10
C PRO A 166 0.53 -7.91 -1.03
N LEU A 167 -0.23 -7.39 -2.00
CA LEU A 167 0.33 -6.61 -3.10
C LEU A 167 0.95 -5.29 -2.59
N ALA A 168 0.25 -4.55 -1.74
CA ALA A 168 0.75 -3.31 -1.14
C ALA A 168 2.00 -3.55 -0.27
N HIS A 169 2.08 -4.68 0.43
CA HIS A 169 3.24 -5.06 1.22
C HIS A 169 4.45 -5.36 0.34
N GLY A 170 4.27 -5.96 -0.83
CA GLY A 170 5.36 -6.11 -1.80
C GLY A 170 6.00 -4.76 -2.13
N GLY A 171 5.18 -3.73 -2.36
CA GLY A 171 5.64 -2.36 -2.58
C GLY A 171 6.34 -1.74 -1.37
N TRP A 172 5.80 -1.94 -0.16
CA TRP A 172 6.43 -1.46 1.06
C TRP A 172 7.77 -2.15 1.35
N ALA A 173 7.83 -3.48 1.27
CA ALA A 173 9.07 -4.23 1.46
C ALA A 173 10.14 -3.80 0.43
N ALA A 174 9.76 -3.58 -0.83
CA ALA A 174 10.66 -3.07 -1.86
C ALA A 174 11.18 -1.65 -1.55
N SER A 175 10.31 -0.76 -1.04
CA SER A 175 10.69 0.59 -0.61
C SER A 175 11.66 0.55 0.58
N THR A 176 11.38 -0.28 1.58
CA THR A 176 12.27 -0.48 2.71
C THR A 176 13.62 -1.03 2.26
N ALA A 177 13.64 -2.05 1.40
CA ALA A 177 14.87 -2.63 0.89
C ALA A 177 15.71 -1.60 0.12
N ALA A 178 15.08 -0.82 -0.77
CA ALA A 178 15.75 0.24 -1.52
C ALA A 178 16.33 1.34 -0.61
N THR A 179 15.60 1.73 0.43
CA THR A 179 16.06 2.69 1.45
C THR A 179 17.29 2.16 2.18
N LEU A 180 17.21 0.93 2.69
CA LEU A 180 18.31 0.31 3.45
C LEU A 180 19.55 0.08 2.59
N SER A 181 19.41 -0.40 1.34
CA SER A 181 20.54 -0.58 0.43
C SER A 181 21.29 0.72 0.10
N GLN A 182 20.61 1.87 0.16
CA GLN A 182 21.24 3.17 -0.10
C GLN A 182 21.91 3.75 1.14
N LEU A 183 21.28 3.62 2.31
CA LEU A 183 21.74 4.28 3.52
C LEU A 183 22.69 3.42 4.37
N LEU A 184 22.60 2.09 4.29
CA LEU A 184 23.46 1.19 5.06
C LEU A 184 24.72 0.78 4.28
N PRO A 185 25.89 0.71 4.94
CA PRO A 185 27.11 0.21 4.31
C PRO A 185 26.95 -1.24 3.84
N LYS A 186 27.29 -1.52 2.57
CA LYS A 186 27.34 -2.88 1.99
C LYS A 186 26.01 -3.66 2.06
N ALA A 187 24.88 -2.99 2.25
CA ALA A 187 23.57 -3.62 2.38
C ALA A 187 22.93 -4.08 1.05
N ALA A 188 23.66 -4.11 -0.05
CA ALA A 188 23.13 -4.62 -1.32
C ALA A 188 23.18 -6.15 -1.40
N GLU A 189 24.16 -6.76 -0.72
CA GLU A 189 24.33 -8.21 -0.67
C GLU A 189 23.53 -8.75 0.53
N ASP A 190 22.67 -9.75 0.30
CA ASP A 190 21.87 -10.46 1.32
C ASP A 190 20.81 -9.67 2.11
N LEU A 191 20.48 -8.44 1.69
CA LEU A 191 19.36 -7.71 2.28
C LEU A 191 18.01 -8.34 1.89
N LYS A 192 17.22 -8.67 2.91
CA LYS A 192 15.87 -9.22 2.74
C LYS A 192 14.89 -8.44 3.61
N VAL A 193 13.73 -8.09 3.07
CA VAL A 193 12.65 -7.48 3.83
C VAL A 193 11.38 -8.29 3.64
N GLU A 194 10.76 -8.68 4.74
CA GLU A 194 9.50 -9.42 4.76
C GLU A 194 8.50 -8.71 5.68
N LEU A 195 7.24 -8.65 5.25
CA LEU A 195 6.15 -8.07 6.03
C LEU A 195 5.13 -9.16 6.35
N ALA A 196 4.83 -9.31 7.63
CA ALA A 196 3.78 -10.18 8.14
C ALA A 196 2.73 -9.33 8.86
N ILE A 197 1.47 -9.45 8.44
CA ILE A 197 0.35 -8.76 9.08
C ILE A 197 -0.41 -9.74 9.96
N ALA A 198 -0.73 -9.29 11.18
CA ALA A 198 -1.68 -9.98 12.03
C ALA A 198 -3.05 -9.99 11.36
N ALA A 199 -3.71 -11.15 11.31
CA ALA A 199 -5.05 -11.26 10.76
C ALA A 199 -5.98 -10.24 11.44
N SER A 200 -6.66 -9.41 10.66
CA SER A 200 -7.69 -8.53 11.21
C SER A 200 -8.91 -9.36 11.61
N SER A 201 -9.38 -9.18 12.85
CA SER A 201 -10.70 -9.67 13.26
C SER A 201 -11.77 -9.08 12.32
N GLY A 202 -12.55 -9.92 11.64
CA GLY A 202 -13.69 -9.48 10.82
C GLY A 202 -13.68 -9.82 9.33
N GLY A 203 -12.51 -10.17 8.77
CA GLY A 203 -12.40 -10.54 7.35
C GLY A 203 -12.77 -9.42 6.36
N VAL A 204 -13.04 -9.81 5.12
CA VAL A 204 -13.27 -8.90 3.98
C VAL A 204 -14.58 -8.11 4.12
N ALA A 205 -15.66 -8.80 4.50
CA ALA A 205 -16.99 -8.19 4.59
C ALA A 205 -17.06 -7.08 5.67
N GLU A 206 -16.48 -7.32 6.86
CA GLU A 206 -16.40 -6.30 7.90
C GLU A 206 -15.51 -5.13 7.46
N SER A 207 -14.35 -5.41 6.86
CA SER A 207 -13.44 -4.36 6.38
C SER A 207 -14.12 -3.42 5.38
N GLN A 208 -14.94 -3.95 4.48
CA GLN A 208 -15.67 -3.17 3.49
C GLN A 208 -16.90 -2.45 4.09
N SER A 209 -17.53 -3.03 5.12
CA SER A 209 -18.61 -2.37 5.86
C SER A 209 -18.07 -1.18 6.66
N ASN A 210 -16.92 -1.36 7.31
CA ASN A 210 -16.16 -0.31 7.97
C ASN A 210 -15.74 0.78 6.98
N ALA A 211 -15.30 0.41 5.77
CA ALA A 211 -15.01 1.37 4.72
C ALA A 211 -16.25 2.20 4.33
N ALA A 212 -17.39 1.57 4.09
CA ALA A 212 -18.64 2.28 3.78
C ALA A 212 -19.12 3.18 4.94
N ALA A 213 -18.79 2.83 6.18
CA ALA A 213 -19.09 3.57 7.39
C ALA A 213 -18.04 4.64 7.76
N GLY A 214 -16.92 4.72 7.06
CA GLY A 214 -15.85 5.68 7.35
C GLY A 214 -15.03 5.35 8.61
N VAL A 215 -14.90 4.08 8.96
CA VAL A 215 -14.20 3.62 10.17
C VAL A 215 -12.72 3.37 9.88
N LEU A 216 -11.84 3.94 10.71
CA LEU A 216 -10.40 3.74 10.66
C LEU A 216 -9.99 2.43 11.35
N ALA A 217 -9.36 1.51 10.60
CA ALA A 217 -8.85 0.25 11.15
C ALA A 217 -7.33 0.33 11.38
N ARG A 218 -6.91 0.28 12.65
CA ARG A 218 -5.50 0.14 13.02
C ARG A 218 -5.04 -1.30 12.85
N ARG A 219 -3.82 -1.50 12.35
CA ARG A 219 -3.25 -2.82 12.09
C ARG A 219 -1.81 -2.90 12.61
N GLN A 220 -1.47 -4.03 13.19
CA GLN A 220 -0.09 -4.36 13.54
C GLN A 220 0.58 -5.11 12.39
N VAL A 221 1.82 -4.73 12.10
CA VAL A 221 2.65 -5.29 11.05
C VAL A 221 4.00 -5.62 11.64
N LEU A 222 4.42 -6.88 11.52
CA LEU A 222 5.78 -7.30 11.80
C LEU A 222 6.61 -7.17 10.51
N ARG A 223 7.66 -6.36 10.56
CA ARG A 223 8.64 -6.22 9.49
C ARG A 223 9.93 -6.93 9.88
N ARG A 224 10.25 -8.01 9.18
CA ARG A 224 11.50 -8.73 9.33
C ARG A 224 12.52 -8.22 8.33
N ILE A 225 13.70 -7.88 8.80
CA ILE A 225 14.77 -7.29 8.00
C ILE A 225 16.02 -8.13 8.21
N THR A 226 16.48 -8.81 7.18
CA THR A 226 17.79 -9.46 7.18
C THR A 226 18.81 -8.45 6.65
N VAL A 227 19.81 -8.09 7.44
CA VAL A 227 20.90 -7.18 7.06
C VAL A 227 22.25 -7.92 7.03
N PRO A 228 23.18 -7.58 6.13
CA PRO A 228 24.51 -8.18 6.12
C PRO A 228 25.38 -7.71 7.28
N GLY A 229 26.39 -8.53 7.60
CA GLY A 229 27.36 -8.27 8.65
C GLY A 229 26.88 -8.73 10.03
N THR A 230 27.28 -7.99 11.07
CA THR A 230 27.00 -8.24 12.48
C THR A 230 26.44 -6.97 13.17
N PRO A 231 25.90 -7.06 14.39
CA PRO A 231 25.46 -5.89 15.15
C PRO A 231 26.57 -4.85 15.40
N GLN A 232 27.85 -5.24 15.32
CA GLN A 232 28.97 -4.30 15.47
C GLN A 232 29.24 -3.51 14.17
N THR A 233 29.03 -4.13 13.00
CA THR A 233 29.26 -3.45 11.71
C THR A 233 28.06 -2.63 11.26
N THR A 234 26.86 -3.11 11.58
CA THR A 234 25.59 -2.47 11.23
C THR A 234 24.72 -2.42 12.48
N PRO A 235 24.95 -1.46 13.40
CA PRO A 235 24.20 -1.37 14.65
C PRO A 235 22.70 -1.21 14.43
N MET A 236 21.89 -1.68 15.38
CA MET A 236 20.43 -1.57 15.32
C MET A 236 19.97 -0.12 15.14
N GLU A 237 20.61 0.82 15.83
CA GLU A 237 20.30 2.25 15.76
C GLU A 237 20.53 2.80 14.35
N MET A 238 21.49 2.26 13.61
CA MET A 238 21.75 2.65 12.22
C MET A 238 20.63 2.14 11.30
N VAL A 239 20.18 0.89 11.50
CA VAL A 239 19.03 0.33 10.76
C VAL A 239 17.78 1.16 11.04
N GLN A 240 17.46 1.40 12.31
CA GLN A 240 16.30 2.20 12.71
C GLN A 240 16.39 3.65 12.18
N ALA A 241 17.57 4.27 12.20
CA ALA A 241 17.78 5.62 11.66
C ALA A 241 17.57 5.68 10.13
N ALA A 242 17.92 4.62 9.40
CA ALA A 242 17.64 4.52 7.98
C ALA A 242 16.14 4.35 7.71
N LEU A 243 15.43 3.55 8.52
CA LEU A 243 13.99 3.31 8.40
C LEU A 243 13.13 4.56 8.61
N LEU A 244 13.61 5.53 9.40
CA LEU A 244 12.98 6.85 9.53
C LEU A 244 12.84 7.59 8.19
N ARG A 245 13.58 7.17 7.16
CA ARG A 245 13.61 7.77 5.84
C ARG A 245 12.92 6.95 4.75
N ASP A 246 12.38 5.77 5.08
CA ASP A 246 11.65 4.95 4.12
C ASP A 246 10.28 5.59 3.82
N PRO A 247 10.02 6.06 2.58
CA PRO A 247 8.82 6.83 2.27
C PRO A 247 7.53 6.05 2.49
N MET A 248 7.53 4.75 2.22
CA MET A 248 6.34 3.91 2.45
C MET A 248 6.10 3.67 3.94
N SER A 249 7.14 3.41 4.74
CA SER A 249 7.01 3.32 6.20
C SER A 249 6.43 4.59 6.80
N VAL A 250 7.00 5.74 6.43
CA VAL A 250 6.54 7.05 6.94
C VAL A 250 5.07 7.25 6.58
N ALA A 251 4.67 6.99 5.34
CA ALA A 251 3.27 7.10 4.93
C ALA A 251 2.35 6.16 5.74
N TYR A 252 2.72 4.89 5.91
CA TYR A 252 1.90 3.93 6.66
C TYR A 252 1.79 4.24 8.16
N GLN A 253 2.81 4.85 8.76
CA GLN A 253 2.83 5.20 10.19
C GLN A 253 2.19 6.58 10.47
N GLN A 254 2.42 7.56 9.61
CA GLN A 254 2.08 8.97 9.87
C GLN A 254 0.94 9.50 8.99
N GLY A 255 0.62 8.80 7.90
CA GLY A 255 -0.30 9.24 6.86
C GLY A 255 0.44 9.87 5.69
N GLY A 256 0.24 9.29 4.51
CA GLY A 256 0.69 9.82 3.23
C GLY A 256 -0.12 11.04 2.79
N ILE A 257 0.45 11.77 1.82
CA ILE A 257 -0.10 13.06 1.38
C ILE A 257 -1.07 12.83 0.22
N LEU A 258 -2.37 12.88 0.54
CA LEU A 258 -3.45 12.87 -0.43
C LEU A 258 -3.72 14.30 -0.89
N LEU A 259 -3.28 14.64 -2.10
CA LEU A 259 -3.39 15.97 -2.68
C LEU A 259 -4.80 16.24 -3.21
N GLN A 260 -5.45 15.19 -3.71
CA GLN A 260 -6.79 15.26 -4.26
C GLN A 260 -7.43 13.87 -4.25
N HIS A 261 -8.74 13.83 -4.01
CA HIS A 261 -9.55 12.63 -4.16
C HIS A 261 -10.87 13.02 -4.83
N ASN A 262 -11.10 12.49 -6.04
CA ASN A 262 -12.31 12.75 -6.80
C ASN A 262 -13.05 11.43 -7.07
N VAL A 263 -14.38 11.47 -7.00
CA VAL A 263 -15.25 10.38 -7.44
C VAL A 263 -16.25 10.91 -8.44
N VAL A 264 -16.16 10.43 -9.67
CA VAL A 264 -16.99 10.85 -10.79
C VAL A 264 -17.85 9.68 -11.28
N VAL A 265 -19.05 10.00 -11.78
CA VAL A 265 -19.96 9.02 -12.39
C VAL A 265 -19.90 9.24 -13.90
N GLY A 266 -19.59 8.17 -14.63
CA GLY A 266 -19.47 8.11 -16.09
C GLY A 266 -20.70 7.54 -16.78
#